data_AF-A0A9D9MF46-F1
#
_entry.id   AF-A0A9D9MF46-F1
#
_cell.length_a   1.000
_cell.length_b   1.000
_cell.length_c   1.000
_cell.angle_alpha   90.00
_cell.angle_beta   90.00
_cell.angle_gamma   90.00
#
_symmetry.space_group_name_H-M   'P 1'
#
loop_
_entity.id
_entity.type
_entity.pdbx_description
1 polymer ?
#
loop_
_entity_poly.entity_id
_entity_poly.type
_entity_poly.pdbx_seq_one_letter_code
_entity_poly.pdbx_strand_id
1 'polypeptide(L)'
;MHADRNRRHALAGLAALALAPLTPAARAAPGGLPSATHDASSPEWEKIASRLFPGRTLRAGQDTVQVIAPLRAAYGASVPVKVVSKLAQKPERYVRRLFIVVDKNPSPVAAVFDLDTEVGQADFETRLRVDEYSHVRVVSELSDGTLHTDSRYVKTSGGCSAPPNRDSPHLIGKTMLKLAGELHMDQPVAADVTVLHPNDTGFELNQQTVMYIPPHFVRSIRVSYAGRKVFDAELDFSVSENPTFRFNFVPHGKGELRAEVTDTKDAQFVGTLAVG
;
A
#
# COMPACT_ATOMS: atom_id res chain seq x y z
N MET A 1 -73.17 32.78 72.95
CA MET A 1 -72.95 34.05 72.22
C MET A 1 -72.80 33.75 70.74
N HIS A 2 -73.38 34.63 69.93
CA HIS A 2 -73.79 34.44 68.53
C HIS A 2 -72.67 34.23 67.50
N ALA A 3 -73.12 33.61 66.39
CA ALA A 3 -72.59 33.71 65.04
C ALA A 3 -72.31 35.17 64.61
N ASP A 4 -71.41 35.40 63.65
CA ASP A 4 -71.83 35.77 62.29
C ASP A 4 -70.66 35.78 61.27
N ARG A 5 -71.09 35.68 60.01
CA ARG A 5 -70.44 35.64 58.70
C ARG A 5 -69.53 36.83 58.36
N ASN A 6 -68.60 36.60 57.41
CA ASN A 6 -68.65 37.10 56.01
C ASN A 6 -67.23 37.09 55.37
N ARG A 7 -67.00 36.34 54.29
CA ARG A 7 -67.07 36.75 52.87
C ARG A 7 -65.94 37.71 52.43
N ARG A 8 -64.99 37.22 51.60
CA ARG A 8 -64.72 37.63 50.19
C ARG A 8 -63.24 37.63 49.77
N HIS A 9 -63.00 37.04 48.58
CA HIS A 9 -62.03 37.38 47.50
C HIS A 9 -60.54 37.53 47.88
N ALA A 10 -59.53 37.21 47.07
CA ALA A 10 -59.29 36.53 45.80
C ALA A 10 -57.75 36.49 45.70
N LEU A 11 -57.17 35.52 45.00
CA LEU A 11 -56.10 35.70 44.00
C LEU A 11 -55.47 34.35 43.66
N ALA A 12 -55.63 34.01 42.38
CA ALA A 12 -55.06 32.86 41.73
C ALA A 12 -53.53 32.98 41.66
N GLY A 13 -52.82 31.94 42.10
CA GLY A 13 -51.41 31.76 41.80
C GLY A 13 -51.26 31.12 40.42
N LEU A 14 -50.99 31.93 39.40
CA LEU A 14 -50.47 31.46 38.11
C LEU A 14 -49.00 31.09 38.28
N ALA A 15 -48.71 29.78 38.37
CA ALA A 15 -47.35 29.27 38.22
C ALA A 15 -46.97 29.32 36.73
N ALA A 16 -46.10 30.26 36.37
CA ALA A 16 -45.51 30.31 35.04
C ALA A 16 -44.54 29.12 34.87
N LEU A 17 -44.94 28.08 34.13
CA LEU A 17 -44.01 27.11 33.57
C LEU A 17 -43.23 27.82 32.45
N ALA A 18 -41.98 28.17 32.71
CA ALA A 18 -41.04 28.55 31.67
C ALA A 18 -40.69 27.31 30.83
N LEU A 19 -41.35 27.16 29.67
CA LEU A 19 -40.99 26.17 28.67
C LEU A 19 -39.74 26.66 27.94
N ALA A 20 -38.55 26.22 28.39
CA ALA A 20 -37.33 26.44 27.64
C ALA A 20 -37.35 25.57 26.37
N PRO A 21 -37.11 26.13 25.17
CA PRO A 21 -37.04 25.33 23.96
C PRO A 21 -35.78 24.44 24.02
N LEU A 22 -36.00 23.12 24.08
CA LEU A 22 -35.00 22.10 23.81
C LEU A 22 -34.63 22.19 22.32
N THR A 23 -33.72 23.09 21.99
CA THR A 23 -32.99 23.00 20.73
C THR A 23 -32.05 21.80 20.85
N PRO A 24 -32.15 20.78 19.97
CA PRO A 24 -31.14 19.74 19.95
C PRO A 24 -29.84 20.43 19.56
N ALA A 25 -28.87 20.44 20.48
CA ALA A 25 -27.52 20.86 20.17
C ALA A 25 -27.03 19.97 19.03
N ALA A 26 -26.94 20.53 17.83
CA ALA A 26 -26.23 19.92 16.73
C ALA A 26 -24.79 19.71 17.23
N ARG A 27 -24.48 18.48 17.66
CA ARG A 27 -23.10 18.07 17.88
C ARG A 27 -22.45 18.13 16.51
N ALA A 28 -21.69 19.20 16.27
CA ALA A 28 -20.65 19.17 15.26
C ALA A 28 -19.84 17.90 15.54
N ALA A 29 -19.92 16.93 14.63
CA ALA A 29 -19.01 15.80 14.66
C ALA A 29 -17.61 16.41 14.71
N PRO A 30 -16.79 16.12 15.74
CA PRO A 30 -15.42 16.59 15.73
C PRO A 30 -14.83 16.12 14.41
N GLY A 31 -14.24 17.06 13.65
CA GLY A 31 -13.43 16.80 12.48
C GLY A 31 -12.17 16.01 12.88
N GLY A 32 -12.38 14.79 13.36
CA GLY A 32 -11.34 13.81 13.60
C GLY A 32 -10.85 13.35 12.24
N LEU A 33 -9.53 13.38 12.06
CA LEU A 33 -8.89 12.54 11.06
C LEU A 33 -9.49 11.12 11.17
N PRO A 34 -9.78 10.42 10.06
CA PRO A 34 -10.26 9.05 10.11
C PRO A 34 -9.37 8.25 11.06
N SER A 35 -10.00 7.49 11.94
CA SER A 35 -9.33 6.62 12.89
C SER A 35 -8.22 5.86 12.17
N ALA A 36 -7.00 5.91 12.70
CA ALA A 36 -5.84 5.19 12.16
C ALA A 36 -5.93 3.68 12.49
N THR A 37 -7.11 3.10 12.34
CA THR A 37 -7.35 1.68 12.52
C THR A 37 -7.02 0.94 11.24
N HIS A 38 -6.48 -0.26 11.38
CA HIS A 38 -5.96 -1.09 10.29
C HIS A 38 -7.05 -1.55 9.30
N ASP A 39 -8.33 -1.40 9.68
CA ASP A 39 -9.55 -1.73 8.94
C ASP A 39 -10.28 -0.52 8.34
N ALA A 40 -9.68 0.68 8.37
CA ALA A 40 -10.32 1.90 7.91
C ALA A 40 -10.78 1.77 6.44
N SER A 41 -12.08 1.91 6.21
CA SER A 41 -12.69 1.91 4.87
C SER A 41 -12.72 3.31 4.25
N SER A 42 -12.78 3.38 2.93
CA SER A 42 -13.11 4.58 2.16
C SER A 42 -13.91 4.22 0.91
N PRO A 43 -14.65 5.16 0.30
CA PRO A 43 -15.38 4.90 -0.95
C PRO A 43 -14.47 4.41 -2.09
N GLU A 44 -13.24 4.94 -2.17
CA GLU A 44 -12.24 4.51 -3.15
C GLU A 44 -11.82 3.06 -2.88
N TRP A 45 -11.52 2.74 -1.61
CA TRP A 45 -11.15 1.38 -1.23
C TRP A 45 -12.27 0.37 -1.48
N GLU A 46 -13.51 0.68 -1.15
CA GLU A 46 -14.65 -0.23 -1.39
C GLU A 46 -14.83 -0.55 -2.88
N LYS A 47 -14.64 0.44 -3.75
CA LYS A 47 -14.65 0.26 -5.20
C LYS A 47 -13.47 -0.57 -5.70
N ILE A 48 -12.28 -0.37 -5.15
CA ILE A 48 -11.08 -1.15 -5.51
C ILE A 48 -11.25 -2.60 -5.04
N ALA A 49 -11.56 -2.80 -3.76
CA ALA A 49 -11.71 -4.11 -3.13
C ALA A 49 -12.81 -4.95 -3.79
N SER A 50 -13.96 -4.36 -4.12
CA SER A 50 -15.05 -5.08 -4.81
C SER A 50 -14.67 -5.55 -6.22
N ARG A 51 -13.77 -4.84 -6.91
CA ARG A 51 -13.26 -5.24 -8.23
C ARG A 51 -12.17 -6.30 -8.13
N LEU A 52 -11.23 -6.13 -7.19
CA LEU A 52 -10.09 -7.05 -7.04
C LEU A 52 -10.49 -8.36 -6.35
N PHE A 53 -11.43 -8.31 -5.41
CA PHE A 53 -11.80 -9.42 -4.54
C PHE A 53 -13.33 -9.61 -4.45
N PRO A 54 -14.03 -9.80 -5.60
CA PRO A 54 -15.49 -9.83 -5.63
C PRO A 54 -16.06 -10.93 -4.73
N GLY A 55 -16.93 -10.54 -3.80
CA GLY A 55 -17.61 -11.47 -2.88
C GLY A 55 -16.71 -12.14 -1.83
N ARG A 56 -15.45 -11.74 -1.69
CA ARG A 56 -14.51 -12.34 -0.75
C ARG A 56 -14.35 -11.51 0.52
N THR A 57 -14.27 -12.18 1.66
CA THR A 57 -14.00 -11.53 2.95
C THR A 57 -12.53 -11.17 3.09
N LEU A 58 -12.25 -9.89 3.34
CA LEU A 58 -10.95 -9.39 3.72
C LEU A 58 -10.83 -9.38 5.25
N ARG A 59 -9.95 -10.21 5.80
CA ARG A 59 -9.71 -10.28 7.25
C ARG A 59 -8.70 -9.18 7.63
N ALA A 60 -9.19 -8.07 8.16
CA ALA A 60 -8.34 -6.98 8.60
C ALA A 60 -7.60 -7.33 9.89
N GLY A 61 -6.31 -7.00 9.96
CA GLY A 61 -5.48 -7.22 11.14
C GLY A 61 -4.02 -7.48 10.78
N GLN A 62 -3.14 -7.32 11.78
CA GLN A 62 -1.69 -7.42 11.58
C GLN A 62 -1.10 -8.79 11.90
N ASP A 63 -1.93 -9.76 12.27
CA ASP A 63 -1.50 -11.10 12.69
C ASP A 63 -0.97 -11.96 11.54
N THR A 64 -1.30 -11.61 10.29
CA THR A 64 -0.88 -12.36 9.09
C THR A 64 0.00 -11.52 8.18
N VAL A 65 -0.35 -10.25 7.96
CA VAL A 65 0.42 -9.34 7.11
C VAL A 65 0.36 -7.95 7.71
N GLN A 66 1.45 -7.20 7.58
CA GLN A 66 1.56 -5.83 8.05
C GLN A 66 2.15 -4.94 6.96
N VAL A 67 1.59 -3.74 6.80
CA VAL A 67 2.18 -2.70 5.96
C VAL A 67 2.73 -1.57 6.83
N ILE A 68 3.99 -1.21 6.60
CA ILE A 68 4.71 -0.16 7.29
C ILE A 68 5.04 0.93 6.28
N ALA A 69 4.54 2.13 6.58
CA ALA A 69 4.80 3.35 5.82
C ALA A 69 4.79 4.56 6.77
N PRO A 70 5.53 5.64 6.46
CA PRO A 70 5.54 6.83 7.29
C PRO A 70 4.17 7.51 7.30
N LEU A 71 3.75 8.04 8.46
CA LEU A 71 2.49 8.79 8.55
C LEU A 71 2.52 10.06 7.67
N ARG A 72 3.70 10.67 7.52
CA ARG A 72 3.95 11.83 6.65
C ARG A 72 5.19 11.52 5.80
N ALA A 73 5.08 11.65 4.49
CA ALA A 73 6.22 11.53 3.59
C ALA A 73 6.55 12.89 3.00
N ALA A 74 7.82 13.29 3.10
CA ALA A 74 8.29 14.57 2.59
C ALA A 74 8.23 14.67 1.07
N TYR A 75 8.33 13.53 0.37
CA TYR A 75 8.32 13.47 -1.08
C TYR A 75 7.38 12.37 -1.57
N GLY A 76 6.25 12.77 -2.17
CA GLY A 76 5.20 11.86 -2.62
C GLY A 76 5.62 10.92 -3.73
N ALA A 77 6.66 11.26 -4.52
CA ALA A 77 7.13 10.40 -5.60
C ALA A 77 7.98 9.21 -5.10
N SER A 78 8.36 9.19 -3.82
CA SER A 78 9.25 8.18 -3.24
C SER A 78 8.93 7.89 -1.77
N VAL A 79 7.76 7.32 -1.53
CA VAL A 79 7.33 6.90 -0.19
C VAL A 79 7.86 5.50 0.10
N PRO A 80 8.70 5.30 1.13
CA PRO A 80 9.16 3.96 1.50
C PRO A 80 8.00 3.14 2.09
N VAL A 81 7.83 1.92 1.57
CA VAL A 81 6.80 0.96 2.00
C VAL A 81 7.47 -0.38 2.27
N LYS A 82 7.16 -0.96 3.43
CA LYS A 82 7.58 -2.31 3.82
C LYS A 82 6.36 -3.17 4.11
N VAL A 83 6.28 -4.32 3.46
CA VAL A 83 5.34 -5.40 3.75
C VAL A 83 6.08 -6.44 4.59
N VAL A 84 5.48 -6.83 5.71
CA VAL A 84 5.98 -7.90 6.57
C VAL A 84 4.93 -8.99 6.65
N SER A 85 5.27 -10.19 6.20
CA SER A 85 4.45 -11.37 6.47
C SER A 85 4.72 -11.87 7.89
N LYS A 86 3.67 -12.12 8.67
CA LYS A 86 3.77 -12.80 9.96
C LYS A 86 3.60 -14.31 9.83
N LEU A 87 3.45 -14.79 8.60
CA LEU A 87 3.28 -16.19 8.26
C LEU A 87 4.57 -16.76 7.65
N ALA A 88 5.09 -17.82 8.26
CA ALA A 88 6.20 -18.58 7.67
C ALA A 88 5.77 -19.21 6.33
N GLN A 89 6.64 -19.19 5.32
CA GLN A 89 6.35 -19.77 4.00
C GLN A 89 6.54 -21.29 4.04
N LYS A 90 5.52 -22.03 4.47
CA LYS A 90 5.56 -23.50 4.52
C LYS A 90 4.61 -24.14 3.49
N PRO A 91 4.89 -25.35 2.98
CA PRO A 91 4.03 -25.99 1.98
C PRO A 91 2.57 -26.12 2.40
N GLU A 92 2.29 -26.33 3.69
CA GLU A 92 0.92 -26.47 4.21
C GLU A 92 0.16 -25.15 4.18
N ARG A 93 0.86 -24.03 4.37
CA ARG A 93 0.29 -22.69 4.44
C ARG A 93 1.35 -21.64 4.16
N TYR A 94 1.20 -20.94 3.04
CA TYR A 94 2.12 -19.90 2.61
C TYR A 94 1.34 -18.73 1.99
N VAL A 95 2.03 -17.61 1.77
CA VAL A 95 1.46 -16.47 1.06
C VAL A 95 1.63 -16.74 -0.43
N ARG A 96 0.52 -16.92 -1.16
CA ARG A 96 0.57 -17.22 -2.60
C ARG A 96 0.57 -15.95 -3.44
N ARG A 97 -0.15 -14.91 -3.01
CA ARG A 97 -0.15 -13.60 -3.68
C ARG A 97 -0.13 -12.45 -2.70
N LEU A 98 0.59 -11.38 -3.03
CA LEU A 98 0.56 -10.11 -2.32
C LEU A 98 0.15 -8.99 -3.27
N PHE A 99 -0.76 -8.12 -2.83
CA PHE A 99 -1.19 -6.93 -3.56
C PHE A 99 -0.80 -5.70 -2.75
N ILE A 100 -0.13 -4.73 -3.38
CA ILE A 100 0.12 -3.41 -2.79
C ILE A 100 -0.78 -2.41 -3.50
N VAL A 101 -1.60 -1.70 -2.72
CA VAL A 101 -2.61 -0.76 -3.22
C VAL A 101 -2.44 0.62 -2.60
N VAL A 102 -2.67 1.68 -3.38
CA VAL A 102 -2.75 3.06 -2.91
C VAL A 102 -4.10 3.63 -3.30
N ASP A 103 -4.99 3.84 -2.33
CA ASP A 103 -6.44 4.04 -2.58
C ASP A 103 -6.74 5.18 -3.57
N LYS A 104 -5.94 6.26 -3.53
CA LYS A 104 -6.18 7.47 -4.31
C LYS A 104 -5.17 7.70 -5.44
N ASN A 105 -4.39 6.70 -5.80
CA ASN A 105 -3.56 6.82 -7.00
C ASN A 105 -4.40 6.63 -8.27
N PRO A 106 -4.05 7.29 -9.39
CA PRO A 106 -4.69 7.06 -10.68
C PRO A 106 -4.63 5.60 -11.15
N SER A 107 -3.52 4.90 -10.86
CA SER A 107 -3.47 3.44 -10.86
C SER A 107 -3.33 2.92 -9.42
N PRO A 108 -4.42 2.42 -8.81
CA PRO A 108 -4.38 2.04 -7.40
C PRO A 108 -3.52 0.83 -7.10
N VAL A 109 -3.43 -0.15 -8.00
CA VAL A 109 -2.65 -1.38 -7.78
C VAL A 109 -1.20 -1.12 -8.19
N ALA A 110 -0.32 -0.96 -7.21
CA ALA A 110 1.08 -0.65 -7.48
C ALA A 110 1.89 -1.90 -7.86
N ALA A 111 1.65 -3.01 -7.16
CA ALA A 111 2.35 -4.26 -7.38
C ALA A 111 1.46 -5.46 -7.02
N VAL A 112 1.58 -6.53 -7.79
CA VAL A 112 1.04 -7.85 -7.49
C VAL A 112 2.17 -8.86 -7.57
N PHE A 113 2.45 -9.55 -6.47
CA PHE A 113 3.45 -10.59 -6.41
C PHE A 113 2.77 -11.96 -6.45
N ASP A 114 3.32 -12.86 -7.25
CA ASP A 114 3.00 -14.29 -7.26
C ASP A 114 4.17 -15.06 -6.67
N LEU A 115 3.88 -15.81 -5.61
CA LEU A 115 4.86 -16.35 -4.67
C LEU A 115 4.64 -17.84 -4.45
N ASP A 116 5.73 -18.51 -4.07
CA ASP A 116 5.75 -19.85 -3.52
C ASP A 116 6.69 -19.89 -2.29
N THR A 117 7.03 -21.08 -1.82
CA THR A 117 7.88 -21.24 -0.63
C THR A 117 9.36 -20.90 -0.87
N GLU A 118 9.83 -20.77 -2.11
CA GLU A 118 11.24 -20.48 -2.44
C GLU A 118 11.64 -19.05 -2.02
N VAL A 119 10.68 -18.14 -1.88
CA VAL A 119 10.92 -16.80 -1.31
C VAL A 119 11.40 -16.88 0.16
N GLY A 120 11.14 -17.99 0.85
CA GLY A 120 11.51 -18.23 2.26
C GLY A 120 10.71 -17.39 3.27
N GLN A 121 10.61 -16.09 3.03
CA GLN A 121 9.84 -15.14 3.83
C GLN A 121 9.26 -14.07 2.89
N ALA A 122 7.92 -13.93 2.88
CA ALA A 122 7.19 -13.02 2.00
C ALA A 122 7.19 -11.56 2.49
N ASP A 123 8.38 -11.07 2.82
CA ASP A 123 8.63 -9.67 3.18
C ASP A 123 9.15 -8.92 1.95
N PHE A 124 8.61 -7.73 1.71
CA PHE A 124 9.00 -6.90 0.56
C PHE A 124 9.19 -5.44 1.00
N GLU A 125 10.23 -4.79 0.51
CA GLU A 125 10.39 -3.33 0.67
C GLU A 125 10.51 -2.68 -0.70
N THR A 126 9.80 -1.57 -0.91
CA THR A 126 9.89 -0.79 -2.14
C THR A 126 9.58 0.69 -1.87
N ARG A 127 9.61 1.51 -2.92
CA ARG A 127 9.15 2.90 -2.88
C ARG A 127 7.99 3.09 -3.84
N LEU A 128 6.95 3.76 -3.37
CA LEU A 128 5.76 4.05 -4.13
C LEU A 128 5.63 5.55 -4.39
N ARG A 129 5.02 5.89 -5.53
CA ARG A 129 4.40 7.19 -5.75
C ARG A 129 3.07 7.20 -5.01
N VAL A 130 2.79 8.27 -4.27
CA VAL A 130 1.51 8.50 -3.57
C VAL A 130 1.01 9.88 -3.96
N ASP A 131 -0.13 9.92 -4.63
CA ASP A 131 -0.61 11.14 -5.28
C ASP A 131 -1.47 12.03 -4.37
N GLU A 132 -2.21 11.41 -3.47
CA GLU A 132 -3.10 12.07 -2.53
C GLU A 132 -3.07 11.40 -1.15
N TYR A 133 -3.48 12.16 -0.13
CA TYR A 133 -3.53 11.68 1.25
C TYR A 133 -4.52 10.51 1.34
N SER A 134 -3.99 9.31 1.54
CA SER A 134 -4.75 8.08 1.40
C SER A 134 -4.09 6.92 2.14
N HIS A 135 -4.73 5.75 2.12
CA HIS A 135 -4.11 4.54 2.66
C HIS A 135 -3.23 3.88 1.59
N VAL A 136 -2.04 3.47 2.02
CA VAL A 136 -1.30 2.38 1.40
C VAL A 136 -1.78 1.10 2.07
N ARG A 137 -2.14 0.09 1.28
CA ARG A 137 -2.69 -1.18 1.75
C ARG A 137 -1.89 -2.34 1.23
N VAL A 138 -1.89 -3.41 2.01
CA VAL A 138 -1.44 -4.73 1.55
C VAL A 138 -2.58 -5.72 1.70
N VAL A 139 -2.80 -6.53 0.66
CA VAL A 139 -3.67 -7.71 0.75
C VAL A 139 -2.84 -8.95 0.49
N SER A 140 -2.86 -9.88 1.42
CA SER A 140 -2.20 -11.19 1.34
C SER A 140 -3.24 -12.27 1.09
N GLU A 141 -3.09 -12.98 -0.04
CA GLU A 141 -3.82 -14.19 -0.33
C GLU A 141 -2.98 -15.41 0.03
N LEU A 142 -3.50 -16.25 0.93
CA LEU A 142 -2.82 -17.47 1.33
C LEU A 142 -3.12 -18.63 0.37
N SER A 143 -2.36 -19.72 0.50
CA SER A 143 -2.55 -20.95 -0.26
C SER A 143 -3.92 -21.61 -0.04
N ASP A 144 -4.56 -21.37 1.11
CA ASP A 144 -5.93 -21.80 1.43
C ASP A 144 -7.03 -20.90 0.82
N GLY A 145 -6.66 -19.84 0.10
CA GLY A 145 -7.59 -18.90 -0.51
C GLY A 145 -8.17 -17.87 0.46
N THR A 146 -7.72 -17.78 1.71
CA THR A 146 -8.12 -16.69 2.61
C THR A 146 -7.38 -15.40 2.28
N LEU A 147 -8.06 -14.26 2.46
CA LEU A 147 -7.46 -12.92 2.31
C LEU A 147 -7.29 -12.24 3.66
N HIS A 148 -6.11 -11.67 3.87
CA HIS A 148 -5.77 -10.89 5.05
C HIS A 148 -5.26 -9.53 4.60
N THR A 149 -5.61 -8.47 5.32
CA THR A 149 -5.29 -7.10 4.90
C THR A 149 -4.84 -6.23 6.06
N ASP A 150 -3.92 -5.32 5.74
CA ASP A 150 -3.50 -4.24 6.63
C ASP A 150 -3.41 -2.94 5.81
N SER A 151 -3.56 -1.80 6.49
CA SER A 151 -3.49 -0.48 5.88
C SER A 151 -2.75 0.52 6.74
N ARG A 152 -2.11 1.49 6.07
CA ARG A 152 -1.43 2.62 6.70
C ARG A 152 -1.76 3.91 5.98
N TYR A 153 -2.32 4.87 6.71
CA TYR A 153 -2.58 6.20 6.18
C TYR A 153 -1.27 6.98 6.00
N VAL A 154 -1.08 7.56 4.82
CA VAL A 154 0.09 8.35 4.44
C VAL A 154 -0.36 9.75 4.02
N LYS A 155 0.24 10.77 4.65
CA LYS A 155 0.03 12.19 4.33
C LYS A 155 1.16 12.67 3.42
N THR A 156 0.88 12.68 2.11
CA THR A 156 1.74 13.24 1.07
C THR A 156 0.95 13.39 -0.23
N SER A 157 1.39 14.24 -1.16
CA SER A 157 0.65 14.51 -2.39
C SER A 157 1.57 14.78 -3.57
N GLY A 158 1.02 14.70 -4.78
CA GLY A 158 1.69 15.07 -6.03
C GLY A 158 2.79 14.09 -6.47
N GLY A 159 2.76 12.85 -5.97
CA GLY A 159 3.75 11.84 -6.31
C GLY A 159 3.73 11.40 -7.79
N CYS A 160 2.56 11.43 -8.45
CA CYS A 160 2.47 11.01 -9.86
C CYS A 160 2.93 12.13 -10.80
N SER A 161 2.63 13.40 -10.52
CA SER A 161 3.06 14.54 -11.35
C SER A 161 4.48 15.03 -11.07
N ALA A 162 5.20 14.43 -10.12
CA ALA A 162 6.56 14.85 -9.76
C ALA A 162 7.51 14.71 -10.97
N PRO A 163 8.34 15.72 -11.28
CA PRO A 163 9.25 15.67 -12.44
C PRO A 163 10.17 14.45 -12.38
N PRO A 164 10.32 13.70 -13.50
CA PRO A 164 11.17 12.52 -13.51
C PRO A 164 12.65 12.92 -13.48
N ASN A 165 13.50 12.14 -12.81
CA ASN A 165 14.93 12.30 -12.96
C ASN A 165 15.37 11.67 -14.30
N ARG A 166 16.18 12.40 -15.07
CA ARG A 166 16.68 12.01 -16.39
C ARG A 166 18.20 12.16 -16.50
N ASP A 167 18.93 11.98 -15.40
CA ASP A 167 20.38 12.17 -15.34
C ASP A 167 21.16 11.12 -16.16
N SER A 168 20.58 9.94 -16.42
CA SER A 168 21.28 8.82 -17.09
C SER A 168 20.38 7.98 -18.01
N PRO A 169 19.78 8.56 -19.06
CA PRO A 169 18.84 7.85 -19.94
C PRO A 169 19.47 6.69 -20.72
N HIS A 170 20.79 6.70 -20.91
CA HIS A 170 21.54 5.62 -21.55
C HIS A 170 21.67 4.35 -20.69
N LEU A 171 21.29 4.43 -19.40
CA LEU A 171 21.31 3.30 -18.46
C LEU A 171 19.92 2.70 -18.21
N ILE A 172 18.89 3.16 -18.92
CA ILE A 172 17.54 2.59 -18.80
C ILE A 172 17.62 1.07 -19.01
N GLY A 173 17.06 0.33 -18.06
CA GLY A 173 17.06 -1.13 -18.04
C GLY A 173 18.23 -1.77 -17.31
N LYS A 174 19.27 -1.00 -16.90
CA LYS A 174 20.36 -1.56 -16.09
C LYS A 174 19.77 -2.16 -14.81
N THR A 175 19.85 -3.49 -14.73
CA THR A 175 19.26 -4.29 -13.64
C THR A 175 20.38 -4.82 -12.77
N MET A 176 20.31 -4.51 -11.48
CA MET A 176 21.34 -4.83 -10.51
C MET A 176 20.75 -5.67 -9.39
N LEU A 177 21.47 -6.74 -9.03
CA LEU A 177 21.15 -7.59 -7.90
C LEU A 177 22.24 -7.46 -6.84
N LYS A 178 21.85 -7.42 -5.57
CA LYS A 178 22.78 -7.33 -4.44
C LYS A 178 22.28 -8.17 -3.27
N LEU A 179 23.16 -8.95 -2.65
CA LEU A 179 22.86 -9.56 -1.35
C LEU A 179 22.88 -8.50 -0.25
N ALA A 180 21.86 -8.52 0.60
CA ALA A 180 21.64 -7.59 1.70
C ALA A 180 21.72 -8.28 3.07
N GLY A 181 22.34 -9.45 3.14
CA GLY A 181 22.55 -10.21 4.38
C GLY A 181 23.69 -11.23 4.24
N GLU A 182 24.01 -11.90 5.35
CA GLU A 182 24.98 -12.99 5.38
C GLU A 182 24.41 -14.24 4.69
N LEU A 183 25.23 -14.89 3.87
CA LEU A 183 24.82 -16.06 3.11
C LEU A 183 24.99 -17.33 3.95
N HIS A 184 23.87 -17.95 4.29
CA HIS A 184 23.82 -19.29 4.86
C HIS A 184 22.95 -20.18 3.97
N MET A 185 23.46 -21.37 3.61
CA MET A 185 22.68 -22.32 2.82
C MET A 185 21.46 -22.80 3.61
N ASP A 186 20.36 -23.03 2.90
CA ASP A 186 19.07 -23.49 3.43
C ASP A 186 18.44 -22.55 4.46
N GLN A 187 18.88 -21.29 4.52
CA GLN A 187 18.30 -20.23 5.35
C GLN A 187 17.90 -19.03 4.49
N PRO A 188 16.80 -18.32 4.80
CA PRO A 188 16.44 -17.10 4.09
C PRO A 188 17.55 -16.04 4.15
N VAL A 189 17.88 -15.46 2.99
CA VAL A 189 18.78 -14.30 2.89
C VAL A 189 18.11 -13.19 2.09
N ALA A 190 18.30 -11.95 2.53
CA ALA A 190 17.75 -10.78 1.85
C ALA A 190 18.58 -10.42 0.60
N ALA A 191 17.90 -9.98 -0.45
CA ALA A 191 18.49 -9.41 -1.65
C ALA A 191 17.70 -8.20 -2.14
N ASP A 192 18.40 -7.32 -2.85
CA ASP A 192 17.83 -6.16 -3.54
C ASP A 192 17.89 -6.41 -5.04
N VAL A 193 16.78 -6.18 -5.75
CA VAL A 193 16.76 -5.95 -7.19
C VAL A 193 16.46 -4.47 -7.45
N THR A 194 17.32 -3.80 -8.22
CA THR A 194 17.13 -2.42 -8.65
C THR A 194 17.20 -2.34 -10.18
N VAL A 195 16.20 -1.70 -10.78
CA VAL A 195 16.16 -1.43 -12.22
C VAL A 195 16.31 0.08 -12.42
N LEU A 196 17.32 0.53 -13.14
CA LEU A 196 17.38 1.94 -13.56
C LEU A 196 16.30 2.18 -14.60
N HIS A 197 15.28 2.97 -14.26
CA HIS A 197 14.12 3.17 -15.12
C HIS A 197 13.36 4.44 -14.71
N PRO A 198 12.93 5.30 -15.65
CA PRO A 198 12.25 6.56 -15.34
C PRO A 198 10.91 6.36 -14.63
N ASN A 199 10.22 5.25 -14.92
CA ASN A 199 8.87 4.98 -14.38
C ASN A 199 7.97 6.23 -14.47
N ASP A 200 7.90 6.77 -15.70
CA ASP A 200 7.03 7.90 -16.04
C ASP A 200 5.58 7.45 -15.91
N THR A 201 4.75 8.23 -15.20
CA THR A 201 3.35 7.88 -14.90
C THR A 201 2.36 8.29 -15.97
N GLY A 202 2.72 9.25 -16.83
CA GLY A 202 1.75 9.89 -17.72
C GLY A 202 1.25 11.26 -17.24
N PHE A 203 1.50 11.61 -15.97
CA PHE A 203 1.00 12.83 -15.33
C PHE A 203 2.09 13.90 -15.18
N GLU A 204 3.34 13.57 -15.46
CA GLU A 204 4.45 14.50 -15.49
C GLU A 204 4.41 15.39 -16.73
N LEU A 205 4.73 16.68 -16.56
CA LEU A 205 4.90 17.61 -17.67
C LEU A 205 6.36 17.66 -18.11
N ASN A 206 6.58 17.61 -19.42
CA ASN A 206 7.86 17.95 -20.01
C ASN A 206 8.09 19.46 -19.83
N GLN A 207 9.17 19.85 -19.15
CA GLN A 207 9.43 21.25 -18.82
C GLN A 207 9.73 22.15 -20.03
N GLN A 208 10.09 21.58 -21.18
CA GLN A 208 10.35 22.32 -22.42
C GLN A 208 9.09 22.44 -23.28
N THR A 209 8.41 21.32 -23.51
CA THR A 209 7.25 21.28 -24.43
C THR A 209 5.92 21.58 -23.73
N VAL A 210 5.88 21.52 -22.39
CA VAL A 210 4.67 21.65 -21.56
C VAL A 210 3.61 20.58 -21.88
N MET A 211 4.01 19.50 -22.54
CA MET A 211 3.16 18.35 -22.84
C MET A 211 3.36 17.27 -21.78
N TYR A 212 2.32 16.44 -21.56
CA TYR A 212 2.44 15.25 -20.72
C TYR A 212 3.46 14.27 -21.30
N ILE A 213 4.30 13.71 -20.43
CA ILE A 213 5.23 12.64 -20.77
C ILE A 213 4.42 11.34 -20.86
N PRO A 214 4.43 10.61 -21.99
CA PRO A 214 3.71 9.35 -22.08
C PRO A 214 4.18 8.34 -21.03
N PRO A 215 3.28 7.50 -20.48
CA PRO A 215 3.65 6.53 -19.45
C PRO A 215 4.71 5.55 -19.96
N HIS A 216 5.79 5.39 -19.20
CA HIS A 216 6.91 4.50 -19.49
C HIS A 216 7.44 3.92 -18.18
N PHE A 217 7.01 2.72 -17.83
CA PHE A 217 7.34 2.09 -16.55
C PHE A 217 7.66 0.60 -16.70
N VAL A 218 8.37 0.04 -15.72
CA VAL A 218 8.58 -1.40 -15.60
C VAL A 218 7.24 -2.07 -15.30
N ARG A 219 6.79 -2.98 -16.16
CA ARG A 219 5.52 -3.69 -16.00
C ARG A 219 5.68 -5.04 -15.31
N SER A 220 6.83 -5.69 -15.43
CA SER A 220 7.07 -6.96 -14.75
C SER A 220 8.53 -7.18 -14.36
N ILE A 221 8.71 -7.89 -13.24
CA ILE A 221 10.00 -8.41 -12.77
C ILE A 221 9.81 -9.87 -12.36
N ARG A 222 10.56 -10.78 -12.96
CA ARG A 222 10.59 -12.20 -12.59
C ARG A 222 11.94 -12.53 -12.00
N VAL A 223 11.95 -13.01 -10.76
CA VAL A 223 13.18 -13.38 -10.06
C VAL A 223 13.25 -14.88 -9.89
N SER A 224 14.41 -15.44 -10.20
CA SER A 224 14.70 -16.86 -10.05
C SER A 224 16.08 -17.08 -9.42
N TYR A 225 16.24 -18.21 -8.73
CA TYR A 225 17.50 -18.67 -8.17
C TYR A 225 17.80 -20.08 -8.64
N ALA A 226 18.97 -20.29 -9.27
CA ALA A 226 19.36 -21.56 -9.86
C ALA A 226 18.28 -22.16 -10.79
N GLY A 227 17.58 -21.31 -11.53
CA GLY A 227 16.49 -21.69 -12.44
C GLY A 227 15.14 -21.96 -11.78
N ARG A 228 15.04 -21.93 -10.44
CA ARG A 228 13.76 -21.99 -9.72
C ARG A 228 13.21 -20.60 -9.49
N LYS A 229 11.91 -20.43 -9.66
CA LYS A 229 11.23 -19.17 -9.37
C LYS A 229 11.41 -18.80 -7.88
N VAL A 230 11.62 -17.52 -7.62
CA VAL A 230 11.53 -16.92 -6.28
C VAL A 230 10.24 -16.11 -6.17
N PHE A 231 10.00 -15.22 -7.14
CA PHE A 231 8.71 -14.53 -7.29
C PHE A 231 8.55 -13.97 -8.71
N ASP A 232 7.30 -13.78 -9.11
CA ASP A 232 6.94 -12.91 -10.23
C ASP A 232 6.23 -11.67 -9.69
N ALA A 233 6.55 -10.49 -10.22
CA ALA A 233 5.89 -9.24 -9.87
C ALA A 233 5.32 -8.57 -11.12
N GLU A 234 4.03 -8.29 -11.11
CA GLU A 234 3.36 -7.39 -12.05
C GLU A 234 3.23 -6.01 -11.42
N LEU A 235 3.66 -4.97 -12.11
CA LEU A 235 3.85 -3.63 -11.60
C LEU A 235 3.08 -2.60 -12.42
N ASP A 236 2.77 -1.47 -11.80
CA ASP A 236 2.23 -0.28 -12.47
C ASP A 236 3.06 0.97 -12.13
N PHE A 237 2.76 2.10 -12.76
CA PHE A 237 3.46 3.37 -12.56
C PHE A 237 3.40 3.93 -11.14
N SER A 238 2.58 3.36 -10.26
CA SER A 238 2.58 3.68 -8.83
C SER A 238 3.85 3.22 -8.11
N VAL A 239 4.70 2.39 -8.73
CA VAL A 239 6.07 2.13 -8.26
C VAL A 239 6.96 3.30 -8.65
N SER A 240 7.75 3.80 -7.70
CA SER A 240 8.66 4.94 -7.90
C SER A 240 9.68 4.70 -9.01
N GLU A 241 10.28 5.81 -9.47
CA GLU A 241 11.49 5.79 -10.28
C GLU A 241 12.57 4.87 -9.68
N ASN A 242 13.33 4.25 -10.58
CA ASN A 242 14.34 3.25 -10.27
C ASN A 242 13.78 2.13 -9.39
N PRO A 243 12.77 1.37 -9.89
CA PRO A 243 12.09 0.34 -9.13
C PRO A 243 13.07 -0.54 -8.37
N THR A 244 12.92 -0.54 -7.05
CA THR A 244 13.76 -1.33 -6.15
C THR A 244 12.87 -2.17 -5.27
N PHE A 245 13.17 -3.47 -5.22
CA PHE A 245 12.52 -4.40 -4.32
C PHE A 245 13.57 -5.11 -3.47
N ARG A 246 13.44 -4.97 -2.15
CA ARG A 246 14.10 -5.88 -1.20
C ARG A 246 13.19 -7.07 -0.97
N PHE A 247 13.73 -8.28 -1.05
CA PHE A 247 13.01 -9.53 -0.87
C PHE A 247 13.92 -10.57 -0.21
N ASN A 248 13.36 -11.71 0.20
CA ASN A 248 14.13 -12.86 0.65
C ASN A 248 14.10 -13.99 -0.39
N PHE A 249 15.07 -14.90 -0.31
CA PHE A 249 15.05 -16.19 -0.99
C PHE A 249 15.87 -17.20 -0.20
N VAL A 250 15.70 -18.50 -0.48
CA VAL A 250 16.46 -19.58 0.17
C VAL A 250 17.49 -20.17 -0.79
N PRO A 251 18.80 -19.98 -0.55
CA PRO A 251 19.84 -20.58 -1.36
C PRO A 251 20.12 -22.01 -0.91
N HIS A 252 19.86 -22.99 -1.77
CA HIS A 252 20.07 -24.42 -1.49
C HIS A 252 21.41 -24.97 -1.99
N GLY A 253 22.30 -24.11 -2.46
CA GLY A 253 23.57 -24.49 -3.08
C GLY A 253 24.24 -23.30 -3.75
N LYS A 254 25.20 -23.54 -4.64
CA LYS A 254 25.72 -22.49 -5.51
C LYS A 254 24.78 -22.27 -6.69
N GLY A 255 24.61 -21.03 -7.11
CA GLY A 255 23.70 -20.73 -8.23
C GLY A 255 23.68 -19.27 -8.63
N GLU A 256 22.96 -19.00 -9.71
CA GLU A 256 22.70 -17.64 -10.19
C GLU A 256 21.36 -17.16 -9.65
N LEU A 257 21.35 -16.00 -8.98
CA LEU A 257 20.17 -15.19 -8.78
C LEU A 257 19.98 -14.32 -10.02
N ARG A 258 18.81 -14.39 -10.63
CA ARG A 258 18.50 -13.79 -11.93
C ARG A 258 17.20 -13.01 -11.86
N ALA A 259 17.21 -11.80 -12.39
CA ALA A 259 16.04 -10.95 -12.55
C ALA A 259 15.80 -10.67 -14.04
N GLU A 260 14.61 -10.99 -14.54
CA GLU A 260 14.14 -10.68 -15.89
C GLU A 260 13.08 -9.60 -15.80
N VAL A 261 13.27 -8.51 -16.53
CA VAL A 261 12.48 -7.29 -16.40
C VAL A 261 11.88 -6.93 -17.75
N THR A 262 10.62 -6.54 -17.77
CA THR A 262 9.98 -5.99 -18.97
C THR A 262 9.32 -4.65 -18.67
N ASP A 263 9.44 -3.68 -19.58
CA ASP A 263 8.76 -2.38 -19.49
C ASP A 263 7.52 -2.29 -20.40
N THR A 264 6.80 -1.16 -20.32
CA THR A 264 5.62 -0.90 -21.15
C THR A 264 5.91 -0.65 -22.63
N LYS A 265 7.18 -0.59 -23.03
CA LYS A 265 7.62 -0.52 -24.43
C LYS A 265 8.12 -1.88 -24.94
N ASP A 266 7.84 -2.95 -24.18
CA ASP A 266 8.28 -4.33 -24.43
C ASP A 266 9.80 -4.51 -24.46
N ALA A 267 10.56 -3.54 -23.94
CA ALA A 267 11.99 -3.71 -23.75
C ALA A 267 12.25 -4.72 -22.64
N GLN A 268 13.20 -5.63 -22.87
CA GLN A 268 13.57 -6.69 -21.95
C GLN A 268 14.97 -6.45 -21.40
N PHE A 269 15.10 -6.61 -20.09
CA PHE A 269 16.37 -6.45 -19.38
C PHE A 269 16.64 -7.61 -18.45
N VAL A 270 17.91 -7.87 -18.20
CA VAL A 270 18.36 -8.97 -17.35
C VAL A 270 19.44 -8.48 -16.40
N GLY A 271 19.33 -8.84 -15.14
CA GLY A 271 20.40 -8.72 -14.15
C GLY A 271 20.68 -10.08 -13.53
N THR A 272 21.95 -10.38 -13.26
CA THR A 272 22.36 -11.64 -12.63
C THR A 272 23.36 -11.40 -11.50
N LEU A 273 23.40 -12.31 -10.53
CA LEU A 273 24.34 -12.34 -9.43
C LEU A 273 24.68 -13.79 -9.09
N ALA A 274 25.97 -14.13 -9.11
CA ALA A 274 26.43 -15.41 -8.61
C ALA A 274 26.35 -15.44 -7.08
N VAL A 275 25.80 -16.52 -6.52
CA VAL A 275 25.64 -16.76 -5.08
C VAL A 275 26.32 -18.08 -4.72
N GLY A 276 27.31 -18.02 -3.83
CA GLY A 276 28.04 -19.19 -3.30
C GLY A 276 29.31 -19.59 -4.05
#